data_AF-A0A965PB54-F1
#
_entry.id   AF-A0A965PB54-F1
#
_cell.length_a   1.000
_cell.length_b   1.000
_cell.length_c   1.000
_cell.angle_alpha   90.00
_cell.angle_beta   90.00
_cell.angle_gamma   90.00
#
_symmetry.space_group_name_H-M   'P 1'
#
loop_
_entity.id
_entity.type
_entity.pdbx_description
1 polymer ?
#
loop_
_entity_poly.entity_id
_entity_poly.type
_entity_poly.pdbx_seq_one_letter_code
_entity_poly.pdbx_strand_id
1 'polypeptide(L)'
;MEIGDDFLPELDFDFDEQKDDTIIDDKPINDEIPEDEKEDDNLEDDSEDESLDNVDSDENAVAAYNYYKDNNFITIDHEFDGTFNSLKEALDKQAQVSLVSAIQNFPPFLQPIIEYATLKEDVTPEEVASFLMQYQPPSFTEQDLQNDNDLAENYLTNSLKAEGLDDDEIEDRIDYLKDRNQLAKESIRQFRKDEQVRQQEMNSQLEQVRQQEELELQQQEAFIQNFGQVLNDTNWRNDHKQVIAHEFTSGNFKTRMEHIFENPKALVKLVDFLANYDGEDINLDKYKKSAFSPSVKGVKDTVEKYWSNSSLANNKSSRGGNPKVDLSELELI
;
A
#
# COMPACT_ATOMS: atom_id res chain seq x y z
N MET A 1 -35.83 23.54 -17.69
CA MET A 1 -34.41 23.60 -17.29
C MET A 1 -34.08 22.20 -16.86
N GLU A 2 -33.96 21.27 -17.81
CA GLU A 2 -32.97 21.20 -18.90
C GLU A 2 -31.59 20.83 -18.35
N ILE A 3 -31.13 19.69 -18.88
CA ILE A 3 -30.00 18.85 -18.52
C ILE A 3 -28.74 19.41 -19.22
N GLY A 4 -27.59 19.23 -18.59
CA GLY A 4 -26.28 19.05 -19.23
C GLY A 4 -25.53 18.07 -18.33
N ASP A 5 -25.27 16.81 -18.70
CA ASP A 5 -24.63 16.28 -19.92
C ASP A 5 -23.41 17.11 -20.31
N ASP A 6 -22.25 16.64 -19.86
CA ASP A 6 -20.98 16.60 -20.60
C ASP A 6 -19.83 16.22 -19.64
N PHE A 7 -19.38 14.95 -19.71
CA PHE A 7 -17.98 14.48 -19.72
C PHE A 7 -17.85 13.04 -19.19
N LEU A 8 -18.05 12.07 -20.08
CA LEU A 8 -17.35 10.79 -20.01
C LEU A 8 -16.72 10.55 -21.39
N PRO A 9 -15.38 10.37 -21.50
CA PRO A 9 -14.79 9.95 -22.76
C PRO A 9 -15.11 8.47 -23.04
N GLU A 10 -15.75 8.23 -24.18
CA GLU A 10 -15.93 6.93 -24.80
C GLU A 10 -14.54 6.34 -25.17
N LEU A 11 -14.23 5.17 -24.62
CA LEU A 11 -13.07 4.36 -25.01
C LEU A 11 -13.59 3.19 -25.86
N ASP A 12 -13.60 3.40 -27.17
CA ASP A 12 -13.79 2.35 -28.17
C ASP A 12 -12.57 1.42 -28.18
N PHE A 13 -12.75 0.17 -27.75
CA PHE A 13 -11.77 -0.89 -27.96
C PHE A 13 -12.22 -1.76 -29.14
N ASP A 14 -11.63 -1.50 -30.30
CA ASP A 14 -11.72 -2.37 -31.48
C ASP A 14 -11.06 -3.72 -31.21
N PHE A 15 -11.84 -4.78 -31.38
CA PHE A 15 -11.47 -6.17 -31.17
C PHE A 15 -11.06 -6.78 -32.53
N ASP A 16 -9.76 -6.85 -32.81
CA ASP A 16 -9.26 -7.61 -33.96
C ASP A 16 -8.88 -9.05 -33.52
N GLU A 17 -9.73 -10.00 -33.91
CA GLU A 17 -9.44 -11.44 -33.93
C GLU A 17 -8.22 -11.72 -34.82
N GLN A 18 -7.19 -12.39 -34.27
CA GLN A 18 -6.28 -13.20 -35.07
C GLN A 18 -6.36 -14.66 -34.63
N LYS A 19 -7.01 -15.45 -35.50
CA LYS A 19 -6.95 -16.91 -35.56
C LYS A 19 -5.86 -17.35 -36.54
N ASP A 20 -5.59 -18.65 -36.48
CA ASP A 20 -4.87 -19.53 -37.41
C ASP A 20 -3.41 -19.81 -36.99
N ASP A 21 -3.16 -20.96 -36.37
CA ASP A 21 -3.07 -22.32 -36.94
C ASP A 21 -1.64 -22.63 -37.40
N THR A 22 -1.02 -23.66 -36.83
CA THR A 22 -0.58 -24.90 -37.52
C THR A 22 0.49 -25.64 -36.68
N ILE A 23 0.15 -26.83 -36.18
CA ILE A 23 0.50 -28.18 -36.68
C ILE A 23 1.79 -28.75 -36.04
N ILE A 24 1.54 -29.85 -35.32
CA ILE A 24 2.44 -30.86 -34.78
C ILE A 24 3.19 -31.56 -35.92
N ASP A 25 4.50 -31.82 -35.76
CA ASP A 25 5.08 -33.03 -36.36
C ASP A 25 6.13 -33.66 -35.43
N ASP A 26 6.15 -34.98 -35.55
CA ASP A 26 6.50 -35.99 -34.58
C ASP A 26 7.89 -36.57 -34.91
N LYS A 27 8.54 -37.12 -33.88
CA LYS A 27 9.56 -38.21 -33.90
C LYS A 27 11.07 -37.95 -33.73
N PRO A 28 11.76 -38.95 -33.12
CA PRO A 28 12.86 -38.77 -32.15
C PRO A 28 14.21 -39.27 -32.69
N ILE A 29 15.28 -39.34 -31.87
CA ILE A 29 16.25 -40.45 -31.74
C ILE A 29 17.52 -40.05 -30.91
N ASN A 30 17.82 -40.92 -29.93
CA ASN A 30 19.08 -41.35 -29.28
C ASN A 30 20.14 -40.42 -28.68
N ASP A 31 20.41 -40.72 -27.40
CA ASP A 31 21.66 -41.28 -26.85
C ASP A 31 23.00 -40.80 -27.42
N GLU A 32 23.77 -40.09 -26.59
CA GLU A 32 25.15 -40.48 -26.23
C GLU A 32 25.64 -39.65 -25.03
N ILE A 33 25.81 -40.32 -23.89
CA ILE A 33 26.66 -39.90 -22.77
C ILE A 33 28.10 -40.25 -23.15
N PRO A 34 29.08 -39.40 -22.82
CA PRO A 34 30.26 -39.94 -22.15
C PRO A 34 30.57 -39.22 -20.83
N GLU A 35 30.73 -40.03 -19.77
CA GLU A 35 31.47 -39.69 -18.55
C GLU A 35 32.99 -39.63 -18.84
N ASP A 36 33.73 -39.19 -17.81
CA ASP A 36 35.19 -39.26 -17.62
C ASP A 36 35.99 -38.05 -18.22
N GLU A 37 36.88 -37.32 -17.53
CA GLU A 37 37.70 -37.57 -16.34
C GLU A 37 38.03 -36.26 -15.60
N LYS A 38 38.41 -36.41 -14.33
CA LYS A 38 38.97 -35.40 -13.43
C LYS A 38 40.40 -35.04 -13.83
N GLU A 39 40.74 -33.74 -13.83
CA GLU A 39 42.08 -33.27 -13.49
C GLU A 39 41.97 -32.07 -12.55
N ASP A 40 42.45 -32.29 -11.32
CA ASP A 40 42.90 -31.26 -10.39
C ASP A 40 44.00 -30.44 -11.09
N ASP A 41 43.80 -29.13 -11.23
CA ASP A 41 44.95 -28.23 -11.26
C ASP A 41 44.69 -27.02 -10.38
N ASN A 42 45.62 -26.91 -9.43
CA ASN A 42 45.67 -26.00 -8.32
C ASN A 42 46.23 -24.66 -8.84
N LEU A 43 45.40 -23.62 -8.83
CA LEU A 43 45.86 -22.23 -8.96
C LEU A 43 45.26 -21.42 -7.80
N GLU A 44 46.01 -21.38 -6.71
CA GLU A 44 46.08 -20.20 -5.84
C GLU A 44 46.54 -19.01 -6.72
N ASP A 45 45.69 -18.01 -6.92
CA ASP A 45 46.16 -16.64 -7.03
C ASP A 45 45.14 -15.66 -6.45
N ASP A 46 45.72 -14.67 -5.80
CA ASP A 46 45.21 -13.75 -4.82
C ASP A 46 44.15 -12.78 -5.37
N SER A 47 43.11 -12.61 -4.57
CA SER A 47 42.49 -11.33 -4.23
C SER A 47 42.49 -10.22 -5.30
N GLU A 48 41.33 -10.03 -5.94
CA GLU A 48 40.78 -8.69 -6.04
C GLU A 48 39.46 -8.69 -5.29
N ASP A 49 39.58 -8.21 -4.05
CA ASP A 49 38.56 -7.74 -3.14
C ASP A 49 37.56 -6.87 -3.92
N GLU A 50 36.49 -7.48 -4.43
CA GLU A 50 35.27 -6.73 -4.74
C GLU A 50 34.87 -6.08 -3.42
N SER A 51 35.11 -4.78 -3.34
CA SER A 51 34.58 -3.93 -2.29
C SER A 51 33.06 -4.03 -2.35
N LEU A 52 32.51 -5.06 -1.70
CA LEU A 52 31.13 -5.07 -1.25
C LEU A 52 31.00 -3.80 -0.44
N ASP A 53 30.15 -2.89 -0.92
CA ASP A 53 29.76 -1.71 -0.19
C ASP A 53 29.44 -2.14 1.23
N ASN A 54 30.29 -1.69 2.16
CA ASN A 54 30.22 -2.03 3.56
C ASN A 54 28.98 -1.34 4.12
N VAL A 55 27.81 -1.97 3.96
CA VAL A 55 26.61 -1.62 4.72
C VAL A 55 27.02 -1.82 6.18
N ASP A 56 27.08 -0.73 6.94
CA ASP A 56 27.54 -0.73 8.33
C ASP A 56 26.54 -1.59 9.14
N SER A 57 26.84 -2.88 9.27
CA SER A 57 25.97 -3.84 9.95
C SER A 57 25.89 -3.47 11.43
N ASP A 58 24.67 -3.24 11.93
CA ASP A 58 24.43 -2.93 13.34
C ASP A 58 24.35 -4.23 14.15
N GLU A 59 25.32 -4.43 15.05
CA GLU A 59 25.36 -5.60 15.95
C GLU A 59 24.05 -5.78 16.74
N ASN A 60 23.35 -4.69 17.08
CA ASN A 60 22.06 -4.75 17.79
C ASN A 60 20.93 -5.24 16.87
N ALA A 61 20.91 -4.79 15.60
CA ALA A 61 19.93 -5.26 14.63
C ALA A 61 20.12 -6.76 14.36
N VAL A 62 21.37 -7.21 14.23
CA VAL A 62 21.71 -8.63 14.08
C VAL A 62 21.27 -9.45 15.30
N ALA A 63 21.54 -8.95 16.52
CA ALA A 63 21.12 -9.62 17.74
C ALA A 63 19.60 -9.71 17.87
N ALA A 64 18.88 -8.64 17.53
CA ALA A 64 17.42 -8.61 17.54
C ALA A 64 16.82 -9.57 16.49
N TYR A 65 17.32 -9.56 15.26
CA TYR A 65 16.89 -10.48 14.20
C TYR A 65 17.06 -11.94 14.61
N ASN A 66 18.23 -12.30 15.15
CA ASN A 66 18.50 -13.65 15.64
C ASN A 66 17.56 -14.03 16.79
N TYR A 67 17.31 -13.12 17.74
CA TYR A 67 16.34 -13.36 18.82
C TYR A 67 14.94 -13.67 18.26
N TYR A 68 14.45 -12.89 17.29
CA TYR A 68 13.13 -13.12 16.70
C TYR A 68 13.08 -14.44 15.90
N LYS A 69 14.15 -14.78 15.18
CA LYS A 69 14.25 -16.04 14.44
C LYS A 69 14.31 -17.25 15.37
N ASP A 70 15.16 -17.21 16.41
CA ASP A 70 15.33 -18.29 17.40
C ASP A 70 14.05 -18.56 18.19
N ASN A 71 13.22 -17.54 18.42
CA ASN A 71 11.94 -17.67 19.10
C ASN A 71 10.77 -17.96 18.14
N ASN A 72 11.03 -18.22 16.85
CA ASN A 72 10.03 -18.46 15.81
C ASN A 72 9.04 -17.30 15.59
N PHE A 73 9.43 -16.07 15.91
CA PHE A 73 8.65 -14.90 15.50
C PHE A 73 8.85 -14.61 14.02
N ILE A 74 10.04 -14.84 13.47
CA ILE A 74 10.34 -14.76 12.03
C ILE A 74 10.65 -16.18 11.53
N THR A 75 9.84 -16.66 10.60
CA THR A 75 9.96 -17.99 9.98
C THR A 75 10.08 -17.92 8.47
N ILE A 76 9.87 -16.74 7.88
CA ILE A 76 10.07 -16.51 6.45
C ILE A 76 11.56 -16.49 6.10
N ASP A 77 11.88 -16.90 4.87
CA ASP A 77 13.18 -16.64 4.27
C ASP A 77 13.22 -15.18 3.81
N HIS A 78 14.06 -14.38 4.48
CA HIS A 78 14.30 -12.97 4.18
C HIS A 78 15.80 -12.71 4.18
N GLU A 79 16.30 -12.03 3.15
CA GLU A 79 17.70 -11.64 3.04
C GLU A 79 17.97 -10.48 4.00
N PHE A 80 18.70 -10.78 5.08
CA PHE A 80 18.96 -9.84 6.15
C PHE A 80 20.37 -9.25 6.01
N ASP A 81 20.44 -7.94 5.80
CA ASP A 81 21.69 -7.20 5.55
C ASP A 81 22.37 -6.70 6.84
N GLY A 82 21.80 -6.98 8.01
CA GLY A 82 22.34 -6.53 9.29
C GLY A 82 21.86 -5.16 9.74
N THR A 83 20.89 -4.53 9.06
CA THR A 83 20.34 -3.22 9.44
C THR A 83 18.98 -3.32 10.13
N PHE A 84 18.59 -2.30 10.90
CA PHE A 84 17.24 -2.22 11.49
C PHE A 84 16.14 -2.10 10.43
N ASN A 85 16.43 -1.49 9.28
CA ASN A 85 15.48 -1.42 8.17
C ASN A 85 15.16 -2.81 7.61
N SER A 86 16.19 -3.64 7.38
CA SER A 86 15.97 -5.03 6.94
C SER A 86 15.29 -5.89 8.01
N LEU A 87 15.53 -5.62 9.31
CA LEU A 87 14.79 -6.28 10.40
C LEU A 87 13.30 -5.88 10.38
N LYS A 88 12.99 -4.59 10.22
CA LYS A 88 11.60 -4.11 10.12
C LYS A 88 10.90 -4.77 8.94
N GLU A 89 11.55 -4.76 7.77
CA GLU A 89 11.01 -5.40 6.57
C GLU A 89 10.73 -6.90 6.79
N ALA A 90 11.61 -7.62 7.47
CA ALA A 90 11.40 -9.03 7.82
C ALA A 90 10.17 -9.23 8.72
N LEU A 91 9.99 -8.36 9.73
CA LEU A 91 8.85 -8.41 10.63
C LEU A 91 7.53 -8.07 9.91
N ASP A 92 7.54 -7.05 9.06
CA ASP A 92 6.38 -6.63 8.28
C ASP A 92 5.95 -7.73 7.30
N LYS A 93 6.90 -8.33 6.56
CA LYS A 93 6.64 -9.49 5.68
C LYS A 93 6.08 -10.67 6.47
N GLN A 94 6.64 -10.97 7.63
CA GLN A 94 6.16 -12.07 8.47
C GLN A 94 4.74 -11.81 8.97
N ALA A 95 4.42 -10.57 9.37
CA ALA A 95 3.08 -10.17 9.78
C ALA A 95 2.08 -10.32 8.63
N GLN A 96 2.44 -9.89 7.42
CA GLN A 96 1.63 -10.07 6.21
C GLN A 96 1.39 -11.55 5.90
N VAL A 97 2.44 -12.39 5.90
CA VAL A 97 2.30 -13.83 5.65
C VAL A 97 1.40 -14.50 6.70
N SER A 98 1.55 -14.10 7.97
CA SER A 98 0.71 -14.60 9.06
C SER A 98 -0.75 -14.19 8.89
N LEU A 99 -1.00 -12.94 8.48
CA LEU A 99 -2.33 -12.40 8.21
C LEU A 99 -2.98 -13.11 7.02
N VAL A 100 -2.28 -13.26 5.89
CA VAL A 100 -2.77 -14.00 4.71
C VAL A 100 -3.12 -15.44 5.09
N SER A 101 -2.26 -16.10 5.86
CA SER A 101 -2.51 -17.47 6.34
C SER A 101 -3.73 -17.54 7.27
N ALA A 102 -3.94 -16.51 8.11
CA ALA A 102 -5.12 -16.42 8.96
C ALA A 102 -6.40 -16.20 8.12
N ILE A 103 -6.34 -15.33 7.10
CA ILE A 103 -7.46 -15.05 6.18
C ILE A 103 -7.87 -16.33 5.44
N GLN A 104 -6.92 -17.14 4.97
CA GLN A 104 -7.22 -18.39 4.26
C GLN A 104 -8.04 -19.40 5.08
N ASN A 105 -8.05 -19.29 6.41
CA ASN A 105 -8.89 -20.15 7.27
C ASN A 105 -10.36 -19.72 7.32
N PHE A 106 -10.71 -18.55 6.79
CA PHE A 106 -12.09 -18.10 6.69
C PHE A 106 -12.81 -18.72 5.47
N PRO A 107 -14.15 -18.85 5.51
CA PRO A 107 -14.96 -19.18 4.34
C PRO A 107 -14.59 -18.32 3.12
N PRO A 108 -14.56 -18.88 1.89
CA PRO A 108 -14.10 -18.17 0.70
C PRO A 108 -14.76 -16.82 0.45
N PHE A 109 -16.06 -16.69 0.77
CA PHE A 109 -16.78 -15.41 0.60
C PHE A 109 -16.34 -14.32 1.60
N LEU A 110 -15.81 -14.72 2.77
CA LEU A 110 -15.33 -13.78 3.79
C LEU A 110 -13.90 -13.34 3.54
N GLN A 111 -13.08 -14.14 2.85
CA GLN A 111 -11.66 -13.84 2.67
C GLN A 111 -11.43 -12.45 2.05
N PRO A 112 -12.12 -12.06 0.97
CA PRO A 112 -11.94 -10.74 0.34
C PRO A 112 -12.44 -9.59 1.22
N ILE A 113 -13.42 -9.85 2.09
CA ILE A 113 -13.97 -8.84 3.01
C ILE A 113 -12.99 -8.59 4.16
N ILE A 114 -12.43 -9.66 4.73
CA ILE A 114 -11.41 -9.53 5.76
C ILE A 114 -10.17 -8.87 5.18
N GLU A 115 -9.77 -9.28 3.97
CA GLU A 115 -8.64 -8.67 3.28
C GLU A 115 -8.87 -7.17 3.07
N TYR A 116 -10.00 -6.76 2.50
CA TYR A 116 -10.38 -5.35 2.36
C TYR A 116 -10.29 -4.57 3.68
N ALA A 117 -10.81 -5.14 4.77
CA ALA A 117 -10.78 -4.52 6.09
C ALA A 117 -9.37 -4.40 6.70
N THR A 118 -8.40 -5.17 6.20
CA THR A 118 -7.01 -5.18 6.69
C THR A 118 -6.04 -4.44 5.77
N LEU A 119 -6.48 -4.03 4.57
CA LEU A 119 -5.62 -3.37 3.59
C LEU A 119 -5.27 -1.93 3.99
N LYS A 120 -6.18 -1.21 4.67
CA LYS A 120 -5.91 0.15 5.17
C LYS A 120 -5.99 0.20 6.69
N GLU A 121 -5.18 1.06 7.30
CA GLU A 121 -5.22 1.25 8.77
C GLU A 121 -6.50 1.95 9.25
N ASP A 122 -7.17 2.71 8.38
CA ASP A 122 -8.30 3.59 8.72
C ASP A 122 -9.63 3.17 8.10
N VAL A 123 -9.75 1.93 7.60
CA VAL A 123 -11.02 1.43 7.03
C VAL A 123 -12.13 1.53 8.08
N THR A 124 -13.20 2.23 7.71
CA THR A 124 -14.37 2.43 8.57
C THR A 124 -15.31 1.22 8.53
N PRO A 125 -16.07 0.96 9.61
CA PRO A 125 -17.12 -0.06 9.60
C PRO A 125 -18.13 0.13 8.46
N GLU A 126 -18.45 1.38 8.12
CA GLU A 126 -19.35 1.74 7.03
C GLU A 126 -18.80 1.35 5.65
N GLU A 127 -17.50 1.49 5.42
CA GLU A 127 -16.84 1.07 4.17
C GLU A 127 -16.82 -0.45 4.04
N VAL A 128 -16.48 -1.17 5.12
CA VAL A 128 -16.52 -2.65 5.12
C VAL A 128 -17.96 -3.13 4.89
N ALA A 129 -18.94 -2.50 5.53
CA ALA A 129 -20.35 -2.84 5.35
C ALA A 129 -20.80 -2.56 3.91
N SER A 130 -20.39 -1.44 3.31
CA SER A 130 -20.71 -1.09 1.92
C SER A 130 -20.13 -2.12 0.96
N PHE A 131 -18.85 -2.51 1.16
CA PHE A 131 -18.18 -3.54 0.38
C PHE A 131 -18.91 -4.89 0.49
N LEU A 132 -19.25 -5.31 1.71
CA LEU A 132 -20.02 -6.54 1.95
C LEU A 132 -21.40 -6.48 1.28
N MET A 133 -22.14 -5.37 1.41
CA MET A 133 -23.49 -5.24 0.85
C MET A 133 -23.49 -5.25 -0.68
N GLN A 134 -22.46 -4.69 -1.31
CA GLN A 134 -22.30 -4.68 -2.76
C GLN A 134 -22.14 -6.10 -3.33
N TYR A 135 -21.36 -6.95 -2.65
CA TYR A 135 -21.02 -8.29 -3.13
C TYR A 135 -21.70 -9.41 -2.35
N GLN A 136 -22.72 -9.09 -1.56
CA GLN A 136 -23.42 -10.09 -0.75
C GLN A 136 -24.03 -11.15 -1.67
N PRO A 137 -23.82 -12.45 -1.40
CA PRO A 137 -24.50 -13.51 -2.14
C PRO A 137 -26.01 -13.45 -1.84
N PRO A 138 -26.85 -13.85 -2.80
CA PRO A 138 -28.29 -13.96 -2.57
C PRO A 138 -28.60 -14.93 -1.41
N SER A 139 -29.75 -14.74 -0.76
CA SER A 139 -30.16 -15.55 0.40
C SER A 139 -30.63 -16.97 0.06
N PHE A 140 -30.48 -17.39 -1.20
CA PHE A 140 -30.92 -18.67 -1.74
C PHE A 140 -29.77 -19.35 -2.47
N THR A 141 -29.88 -20.66 -2.63
CA THR A 141 -28.88 -21.54 -3.24
C THR A 141 -29.34 -22.07 -4.59
N GLU A 142 -28.42 -22.71 -5.34
CA GLU A 142 -28.78 -23.46 -6.54
C GLU A 142 -29.85 -24.53 -6.28
N GLN A 143 -29.85 -25.12 -5.08
CA GLN A 143 -30.81 -26.15 -4.71
C GLN A 143 -32.21 -25.57 -4.45
N ASP A 144 -32.30 -24.33 -3.98
CA ASP A 144 -33.58 -23.63 -3.85
C ASP A 144 -34.16 -23.33 -5.23
N LEU A 145 -33.34 -22.84 -6.17
CA LEU A 145 -33.73 -22.65 -7.58
C LEU A 145 -34.14 -23.96 -8.27
N GLN A 146 -33.56 -25.09 -7.87
CA GLN A 146 -33.90 -26.39 -8.42
C GLN A 146 -35.27 -26.90 -7.94
N ASN A 147 -35.67 -26.51 -6.73
CA ASN A 147 -36.86 -27.04 -6.05
C ASN A 147 -38.07 -26.11 -6.09
N ASP A 148 -37.85 -24.82 -6.34
CA ASP A 148 -38.88 -23.78 -6.35
C ASP A 148 -38.93 -23.11 -7.74
N ASN A 149 -39.95 -23.46 -8.52
CA ASN A 149 -40.15 -22.90 -9.86
C ASN A 149 -40.49 -21.41 -9.83
N ASP A 150 -41.22 -20.94 -8.80
CA ASP A 150 -41.59 -19.54 -8.69
C ASP A 150 -40.33 -18.70 -8.38
N LEU A 151 -39.44 -19.22 -7.52
CA LEU A 151 -38.14 -18.61 -7.28
C LEU A 151 -37.28 -18.60 -8.54
N ALA A 152 -37.20 -19.73 -9.26
CA ALA A 152 -36.41 -19.87 -10.48
C ALA A 152 -36.88 -18.91 -11.58
N GLU A 153 -38.19 -18.77 -11.75
CA GLU A 153 -38.80 -17.81 -12.67
C GLU A 153 -38.50 -16.37 -12.27
N ASN A 154 -38.80 -15.99 -11.02
CA ASN A 154 -38.58 -14.62 -10.56
C ASN A 154 -37.11 -14.21 -10.68
N TYR A 155 -36.19 -15.10 -10.33
CA TYR A 155 -34.77 -14.84 -10.45
C TYR A 155 -34.35 -14.64 -11.92
N LEU A 156 -34.75 -15.55 -12.82
CA LEU A 156 -34.37 -15.47 -14.23
C LEU A 156 -35.01 -14.26 -14.92
N THR A 157 -36.27 -13.95 -14.61
CA THR A 157 -36.95 -12.72 -15.07
C THR A 157 -36.17 -11.47 -14.66
N ASN A 158 -35.78 -11.35 -13.39
CA ASN A 158 -35.01 -10.19 -12.92
C ASN A 158 -33.64 -10.09 -13.58
N SER A 159 -32.96 -11.22 -13.78
CA SER A 159 -31.67 -11.25 -14.46
C SER A 159 -31.79 -10.85 -15.93
N LEU A 160 -32.78 -11.35 -16.67
CA LEU A 160 -33.02 -10.96 -18.07
C LEU A 160 -33.41 -9.48 -18.21
N LYS A 161 -34.17 -8.93 -17.24
CA LYS A 161 -34.43 -7.48 -17.18
C LYS A 161 -33.16 -6.68 -16.99
N ALA A 162 -32.26 -7.14 -16.12
CA ALA A 162 -30.97 -6.48 -15.91
C ALA A 162 -30.06 -6.56 -17.15
N GLU A 163 -30.19 -7.61 -17.96
CA GLU A 163 -29.55 -7.73 -19.28
C GLU A 163 -30.22 -6.85 -20.36
N GLY A 164 -31.33 -6.18 -20.05
CA GLY A 164 -31.98 -5.18 -20.90
C GLY A 164 -33.08 -5.73 -21.81
N LEU A 165 -33.54 -6.96 -21.60
CA LEU A 165 -34.69 -7.51 -22.35
C LEU A 165 -35.99 -6.83 -21.91
N ASP A 166 -36.93 -6.71 -22.85
CA ASP A 166 -38.26 -6.18 -22.56
C ASP A 166 -39.20 -7.24 -21.93
N ASP A 167 -40.31 -6.79 -21.36
CA ASP A 167 -41.22 -7.67 -20.60
C ASP A 167 -41.85 -8.76 -21.48
N ASP A 168 -42.15 -8.47 -22.76
CA ASP A 168 -42.79 -9.41 -23.69
C ASP A 168 -41.79 -10.51 -24.11
N GLU A 169 -40.54 -10.15 -24.44
CA GLU A 169 -39.48 -11.09 -24.77
C GLU A 169 -39.14 -12.01 -23.58
N ILE A 170 -39.18 -11.47 -22.37
CA ILE A 170 -38.95 -12.25 -21.15
C ILE A 170 -40.08 -13.23 -20.93
N GLU A 171 -41.34 -12.81 -21.05
CA GLU A 171 -42.50 -13.70 -20.90
C GLU A 171 -42.44 -14.87 -21.89
N ASP A 172 -42.22 -14.58 -23.18
CA ASP A 172 -42.07 -15.59 -24.23
C ASP A 172 -40.94 -16.58 -23.92
N ARG A 173 -39.81 -16.08 -23.41
CA ARG A 173 -38.65 -16.91 -23.08
C ARG A 173 -38.89 -17.78 -21.85
N ILE A 174 -39.51 -17.24 -20.82
CA ILE A 174 -39.84 -17.99 -19.60
C ILE A 174 -40.85 -19.10 -19.92
N ASP A 175 -41.90 -18.81 -20.68
CA ASP A 175 -42.90 -19.80 -21.07
C ASP A 175 -42.30 -20.93 -21.92
N TYR A 176 -41.44 -20.58 -22.87
CA TYR A 176 -40.69 -21.57 -23.64
C TYR A 176 -39.83 -22.49 -22.76
N LEU A 177 -39.20 -21.95 -21.71
CA LEU A 177 -38.39 -22.73 -20.78
C LEU A 177 -39.25 -23.61 -19.86
N LYS A 178 -40.42 -23.13 -19.43
CA LYS A 178 -41.40 -23.91 -18.65
C LYS A 178 -41.92 -25.11 -19.44
N ASP A 179 -42.34 -24.89 -20.68
CA ASP A 179 -42.85 -25.93 -21.58
C ASP A 179 -41.85 -27.08 -21.78
N ARG A 180 -40.54 -26.74 -21.73
CA ARG A 180 -39.45 -27.70 -21.88
C ARG A 180 -38.92 -28.28 -20.58
N ASN A 181 -39.46 -27.89 -19.42
CA ASN A 181 -38.92 -28.20 -18.09
C ASN A 181 -37.43 -27.82 -17.97
N GLN A 182 -37.04 -26.70 -18.58
CA GLN A 182 -35.66 -26.19 -18.58
C GLN A 182 -35.46 -24.96 -17.70
N LEU A 183 -36.54 -24.42 -17.12
CA LEU A 183 -36.52 -23.22 -16.28
C LEU A 183 -35.45 -23.30 -15.18
N ALA A 184 -35.56 -24.29 -14.27
CA ALA A 184 -34.60 -24.46 -13.18
C ALA A 184 -33.14 -24.58 -13.68
N LYS A 185 -32.92 -25.29 -14.79
CA LYS A 185 -31.58 -25.47 -15.35
C LYS A 185 -30.98 -24.16 -15.84
N GLU A 186 -31.75 -23.35 -16.58
CA GLU A 186 -31.27 -22.05 -17.05
C GLU A 186 -31.14 -21.04 -15.90
N SER A 187 -32.04 -21.06 -14.91
CA SER A 187 -31.91 -20.23 -13.71
C SER A 187 -30.63 -20.55 -12.94
N ILE A 188 -30.28 -21.83 -12.75
CA ILE A 188 -29.01 -22.24 -12.11
C ILE A 188 -27.80 -21.83 -12.95
N ARG A 189 -27.89 -21.96 -14.28
CA ARG A 189 -26.81 -21.52 -15.17
C ARG A 189 -26.56 -20.02 -15.05
N GLN A 190 -27.63 -19.22 -15.00
CA GLN A 190 -27.52 -17.78 -14.81
C GLN A 190 -26.99 -17.46 -13.41
N PHE A 191 -27.44 -18.16 -12.37
CA PHE A 191 -26.94 -18.04 -11.01
C PHE A 191 -25.42 -18.20 -10.91
N ARG A 192 -24.87 -19.24 -11.56
CA ARG A 192 -23.42 -19.47 -11.61
C ARG A 192 -22.68 -18.36 -12.34
N LYS A 193 -23.25 -17.85 -13.43
CA LYS A 193 -22.69 -16.72 -14.19
C LYS A 193 -22.63 -15.47 -13.30
N ASP A 194 -23.73 -15.15 -12.62
CA ASP A 194 -23.82 -14.00 -11.72
C ASP A 194 -22.90 -14.14 -10.50
N GLU A 195 -22.75 -15.34 -9.92
CA GLU A 195 -21.75 -15.59 -8.86
C GLU A 195 -20.32 -15.38 -9.35
N GLN A 196 -20.00 -15.88 -10.56
CA GLN A 196 -18.67 -15.71 -11.13
C GLN A 196 -18.36 -14.24 -11.40
N VAL A 197 -19.30 -13.49 -11.99
CA VAL A 197 -19.14 -12.05 -12.24
C VAL A 197 -18.95 -11.31 -10.92
N ARG A 198 -19.78 -11.58 -9.91
CA ARG A 198 -19.66 -10.96 -8.58
C ARG A 198 -18.30 -11.21 -7.94
N GLN A 199 -17.78 -12.44 -8.03
CA GLN A 199 -16.44 -12.76 -7.52
C GLN A 199 -15.34 -12.04 -8.30
N GLN A 200 -15.46 -11.95 -9.63
CA GLN A 200 -14.51 -11.22 -10.47
C GLN A 200 -14.50 -9.72 -10.15
N GLU A 201 -15.67 -9.09 -10.03
CA GLU A 201 -15.81 -7.69 -9.68
C GLU A 201 -15.24 -7.40 -8.29
N MET A 202 -15.57 -8.24 -7.30
CA MET A 202 -15.04 -8.13 -5.94
C MET A 202 -13.50 -8.23 -5.92
N ASN A 203 -12.93 -9.21 -6.64
CA ASN A 203 -11.47 -9.37 -6.72
C ASN A 203 -10.81 -8.22 -7.48
N SER A 204 -11.45 -7.69 -8.53
CA SER A 204 -10.97 -6.52 -9.28
C SER A 204 -10.92 -5.28 -8.40
N GLN A 205 -11.97 -5.04 -7.60
CA GLN A 205 -12.01 -3.94 -6.64
C GLN A 205 -10.91 -4.08 -5.58
N LEU A 206 -10.70 -5.30 -5.07
CA LEU A 206 -9.66 -5.57 -4.08
C LEU A 206 -8.26 -5.31 -4.65
N GLU A 207 -8.02 -5.71 -5.89
CA GLU A 207 -6.76 -5.45 -6.59
C GLU A 207 -6.50 -3.96 -6.81
N GLN A 208 -7.54 -3.19 -7.16
CA GLN A 208 -7.41 -1.73 -7.24
C GLN A 208 -7.02 -1.11 -5.91
N VAL A 209 -7.60 -1.59 -4.80
CA VAL A 209 -7.26 -1.10 -3.46
C VAL A 209 -5.81 -1.47 -3.10
N ARG A 210 -5.35 -2.69 -3.41
CA ARG A 210 -3.94 -3.09 -3.21
C ARG A 210 -2.98 -2.16 -3.96
N GLN A 211 -3.25 -1.92 -5.25
CA GLN A 211 -2.41 -1.05 -6.07
C GLN A 211 -2.40 0.39 -5.56
N GLN A 212 -3.53 0.87 -5.04
CA GLN A 212 -3.60 2.19 -4.44
C GLN A 212 -2.77 2.27 -3.15
N GLU A 213 -2.89 1.30 -2.25
CA GLU A 213 -2.08 1.24 -1.01
C GLU A 213 -0.58 1.16 -1.33
N GLU A 214 -0.18 0.30 -2.26
CA GLU A 214 1.22 0.19 -2.67
C GLU A 214 1.75 1.51 -3.24
N LEU A 215 0.95 2.20 -4.05
CA LEU A 215 1.30 3.51 -4.60
C LEU A 215 1.38 4.59 -3.50
N GLU A 216 0.49 4.57 -2.52
CA GLU A 216 0.53 5.48 -1.37
C GLU A 216 1.78 5.26 -0.51
N LEU A 217 2.14 4.00 -0.25
CA LEU A 217 3.39 3.62 0.44
C LEU A 217 4.62 4.08 -0.34
N GLN A 218 4.69 3.81 -1.65
CA GLN A 218 5.80 4.25 -2.49
C GLN A 218 5.92 5.78 -2.52
N GLN A 219 4.80 6.50 -2.58
CA GLN A 219 4.82 7.97 -2.52
C GLN A 219 5.30 8.48 -1.16
N GLN A 220 4.89 7.83 -0.07
CA GLN A 220 5.33 8.16 1.28
C GLN A 220 6.83 7.93 1.44
N GLU A 221 7.36 6.79 1.00
CA GLU A 221 8.79 6.48 1.01
C GLU A 221 9.58 7.49 0.18
N ALA A 222 9.14 7.77 -1.05
CA ALA A 222 9.76 8.77 -1.90
C ALA A 222 9.74 10.16 -1.25
N PHE A 223 8.65 10.53 -0.57
CA PHE A 223 8.57 11.79 0.17
C PHE A 223 9.56 11.84 1.32
N ILE A 224 9.68 10.77 2.11
CA ILE A 224 10.64 10.68 3.23
C ILE A 224 12.07 10.81 2.73
N GLN A 225 12.41 10.11 1.64
CA GLN A 225 13.74 10.22 1.02
C GLN A 225 14.03 11.63 0.52
N ASN A 226 13.09 12.25 -0.19
CA ASN A 226 13.21 13.62 -0.66
C ASN A 226 13.34 14.62 0.51
N PHE A 227 12.57 14.42 1.58
CA PHE A 227 12.66 15.24 2.79
C PHE A 227 14.06 15.13 3.42
N GLY A 228 14.61 13.92 3.51
CA GLY A 228 15.98 13.69 4.00
C GLY A 228 17.03 14.41 3.15
N GLN A 229 16.90 14.36 1.81
CA GLN A 229 17.79 15.08 0.89
C GLN A 229 17.70 16.60 1.08
N VAL A 230 16.49 17.17 1.08
CA VAL A 230 16.28 18.60 1.30
C VAL A 230 16.85 19.04 2.65
N LEU A 231 16.63 18.26 3.71
CA LEU A 231 17.17 18.54 5.03
C LEU A 231 18.70 18.51 5.04
N ASN A 232 19.32 17.57 4.33
CA ASN A 232 20.77 17.46 4.20
C ASN A 232 21.37 18.62 3.39
N ASP A 233 20.67 19.12 2.37
CA ASP A 233 21.10 20.26 1.56
C ASP A 233 20.97 21.61 2.29
N THR A 234 20.20 21.67 3.39
CA THR A 234 20.14 22.89 4.20
C THR A 234 21.50 23.23 4.83
N ASN A 235 21.79 24.52 4.98
CA ASN A 235 22.97 25.01 5.69
C ASN A 235 22.84 24.93 7.23
N TRP A 236 21.89 24.14 7.74
CA TRP A 236 21.66 24.01 9.18
C TRP A 236 22.73 23.14 9.84
N ARG A 237 22.90 23.31 11.15
CA ARG A 237 23.83 22.48 11.93
C ARG A 237 23.31 21.05 12.02
N ASN A 238 24.20 20.07 12.04
CA ASN A 238 23.84 18.65 12.07
C ASN A 238 22.99 18.27 13.29
N ASP A 239 23.24 18.85 14.45
CA ASP A 239 22.43 18.64 15.65
C ASP A 239 20.99 19.12 15.47
N HIS A 240 20.78 20.19 14.68
CA HIS A 240 19.44 20.67 14.36
C HIS A 240 18.75 19.79 13.31
N LYS A 241 19.48 19.34 12.29
CA LYS A 241 18.97 18.39 11.28
C LYS A 241 18.48 17.10 11.95
N GLN A 242 19.24 16.53 12.87
CA GLN A 242 18.85 15.32 13.61
C GLN A 242 17.56 15.51 14.40
N VAL A 243 17.37 16.65 15.06
CA VAL A 243 16.12 16.94 15.78
C VAL A 243 14.92 17.01 14.83
N ILE A 244 15.10 17.62 13.65
CA ILE A 244 14.03 17.76 12.65
C ILE A 244 13.69 16.40 12.02
N ALA A 245 14.71 15.63 11.65
CA ALA A 245 14.54 14.27 11.15
C ALA A 245 13.78 13.42 12.16
N HIS A 246 14.22 13.41 13.43
CA HIS A 246 13.57 12.66 14.49
C HIS A 246 12.13 13.13 14.76
N GLU A 247 11.84 14.44 14.83
CA GLU A 247 10.45 14.91 15.02
C GLU A 247 9.54 14.51 13.86
N PHE A 248 10.07 14.48 12.62
CA PHE A 248 9.32 14.07 11.44
C PHE A 248 9.08 12.56 11.39
N THR A 249 10.10 11.73 11.61
CA THR A 249 10.00 10.27 11.52
C THR A 249 9.33 9.65 12.74
N SER A 250 9.50 10.20 13.95
CA SER A 250 9.00 9.57 15.18
C SER A 250 7.47 9.71 15.40
N GLY A 251 6.71 10.17 14.41
CA GLY A 251 5.26 10.42 14.50
C GLY A 251 4.87 11.61 15.40
N ASN A 252 5.82 12.18 16.13
CA ASN A 252 5.60 13.34 17.01
C ASN A 252 5.10 14.56 16.23
N PHE A 253 5.61 14.77 15.02
CA PHE A 253 5.11 15.79 14.12
C PHE A 253 3.62 15.63 13.83
N LYS A 254 3.16 14.42 13.46
CA LYS A 254 1.74 14.13 13.19
C LYS A 254 0.86 14.41 14.41
N THR A 255 1.23 13.86 15.58
CA THR A 255 0.50 14.08 16.83
C THR A 255 0.44 15.56 17.23
N ARG A 256 1.55 16.31 17.06
CA ARG A 256 1.55 17.76 17.32
C ARG A 256 0.63 18.51 16.37
N MET A 257 0.61 18.14 15.08
CA MET A 257 -0.26 18.74 14.08
C MET A 257 -1.74 18.47 14.36
N GLU A 258 -2.11 17.24 14.71
CA GLU A 258 -3.47 16.88 15.15
C GLU A 258 -3.92 17.76 16.33
N HIS A 259 -3.10 17.86 17.37
CA HIS A 259 -3.38 18.74 18.51
C HIS A 259 -3.45 20.23 18.16
N ILE A 260 -2.72 20.69 17.13
CA ILE A 260 -2.82 22.06 16.65
C ILE A 260 -4.18 22.30 15.99
N PHE A 261 -4.69 21.35 15.20
CA PHE A 261 -6.01 21.45 14.56
C PHE A 261 -7.16 21.40 15.58
N GLU A 262 -7.01 20.63 16.66
CA GLU A 262 -7.97 20.59 17.77
C GLU A 262 -7.94 21.85 18.66
N ASN A 263 -6.88 22.65 18.60
CA ASN A 263 -6.69 23.83 19.43
C ASN A 263 -6.85 25.13 18.63
N PRO A 264 -7.99 25.84 18.74
CA PRO A 264 -8.24 27.05 17.95
C PRO A 264 -7.17 28.14 18.09
N LYS A 265 -6.52 28.25 19.26
CA LYS A 265 -5.46 29.25 19.47
C LYS A 265 -4.16 28.89 18.75
N ALA A 266 -3.84 27.60 18.68
CA ALA A 266 -2.68 27.12 17.95
C ALA A 266 -2.94 27.19 16.44
N LEU A 267 -4.13 26.78 16.00
CA LEU A 267 -4.55 26.84 14.61
C LEU A 267 -4.48 28.25 14.02
N VAL A 268 -4.96 29.28 14.73
CA VAL A 268 -4.86 30.68 14.27
C VAL A 268 -3.40 31.09 14.05
N LYS A 269 -2.47 30.65 14.90
CA LYS A 269 -1.04 30.96 14.76
C LYS A 269 -0.39 30.20 13.61
N LEU A 270 -0.78 28.94 13.41
CA LEU A 270 -0.32 28.14 12.27
C LEU A 270 -0.80 28.76 10.96
N VAL A 271 -2.07 29.15 10.87
CA VAL A 271 -2.64 29.81 9.67
C VAL A 271 -1.95 31.17 9.41
N ASP A 272 -1.70 31.98 10.44
CA ASP A 272 -0.95 33.24 10.31
C ASP A 272 0.49 33.02 9.82
N PHE A 273 1.15 31.96 10.29
CA PHE A 273 2.47 31.57 9.80
C PHE A 273 2.42 31.13 8.33
N LEU A 274 1.50 30.22 7.99
CA LEU A 274 1.31 29.69 6.62
C LEU A 274 0.86 30.75 5.61
N ALA A 275 0.24 31.85 6.05
CA ALA A 275 -0.06 33.00 5.17
C ALA A 275 1.19 33.66 4.55
N ASN A 276 2.39 33.25 4.99
CA ASN A 276 3.67 33.69 4.43
C ASN A 276 4.34 32.65 3.52
N TYR A 277 3.68 31.51 3.26
CA TYR A 277 4.10 30.55 2.24
C TYR A 277 3.76 31.08 0.84
N ASP A 278 4.72 31.07 -0.07
CA ASP A 278 4.54 31.57 -1.44
C ASP A 278 4.29 30.47 -2.49
N GLY A 279 4.24 29.21 -2.06
CA GLY A 279 4.10 28.05 -2.93
C GLY A 279 5.35 27.17 -2.98
N GLU A 280 6.51 27.72 -2.63
CA GLU A 280 7.80 27.01 -2.62
C GLU A 280 8.51 27.10 -1.26
N ASP A 281 8.49 28.27 -0.60
CA ASP A 281 9.13 28.46 0.71
C ASP A 281 8.31 29.42 1.60
N ILE A 282 8.62 29.43 2.90
CA ILE A 282 8.05 30.36 3.85
C ILE A 282 8.92 31.61 3.88
N ASN A 283 8.33 32.77 3.55
CA ASN A 283 9.04 34.04 3.63
C ASN A 283 9.24 34.48 5.08
N LEU A 284 10.29 33.94 5.71
CA LEU A 284 10.64 34.17 7.12
C LEU A 284 10.93 35.65 7.40
N ASP A 285 11.45 36.41 6.44
CA ASP A 285 11.71 37.84 6.61
C ASP A 285 10.42 38.66 6.69
N LYS A 286 9.44 38.34 5.84
CA LYS A 286 8.11 38.95 5.87
C LYS A 286 7.39 38.57 7.15
N TYR A 287 7.42 37.29 7.52
CA TYR A 287 6.87 36.82 8.79
C TYR A 287 7.51 37.53 9.98
N LYS A 288 8.85 37.63 10.00
CA LYS A 288 9.59 38.30 11.07
C LYS A 288 9.19 39.78 11.19
N LYS A 289 9.02 40.48 10.06
CA LYS A 289 8.58 41.89 10.04
C LYS A 289 7.13 42.06 10.50
N SER A 290 6.25 41.11 10.19
CA SER A 290 4.82 41.15 10.54
C SER A 290 4.57 40.75 12.00
N ALA A 291 5.08 39.58 12.41
CA ALA A 291 4.89 39.00 13.73
C ALA A 291 5.67 39.73 14.84
N PHE A 292 6.83 40.32 14.51
CA PHE A 292 7.70 41.03 15.48
C PHE A 292 7.73 42.54 15.29
N SER A 293 6.61 43.14 14.84
CA SER A 293 6.46 44.60 14.84
C SER A 293 6.77 45.20 16.23
N PRO A 294 7.13 46.49 16.33
CA PRO A 294 7.60 47.12 17.58
C PRO A 294 6.69 46.93 18.81
N SER A 295 5.43 46.57 18.61
CA SER A 295 4.44 46.27 19.64
C SER A 295 4.65 44.93 20.37
N VAL A 296 5.50 44.02 19.87
CA VAL A 296 5.68 42.64 20.41
C VAL A 296 7.13 42.34 20.82
N LYS A 297 7.90 43.39 21.16
CA LYS A 297 9.35 43.38 21.40
C LYS A 297 9.85 42.27 22.35
N GLY A 298 9.07 41.89 23.38
CA GLY A 298 9.46 40.82 24.32
C GLY A 298 9.45 39.40 23.71
N VAL A 299 8.56 39.13 22.74
CA VAL A 299 8.53 37.85 22.02
C VAL A 299 9.62 37.83 20.96
N LYS A 300 9.88 38.98 20.32
CA LYS A 300 11.02 39.18 19.41
C LYS A 300 12.33 38.85 20.09
N ASP A 301 12.58 39.38 21.27
CA ASP A 301 13.84 39.13 21.99
C ASP A 301 13.98 37.66 22.42
N THR A 302 12.87 36.96 22.69
CA THR A 302 12.88 35.53 23.07
C THR A 302 13.12 34.62 21.87
N VAL A 303 12.46 34.90 20.74
CA VAL A 303 12.63 34.14 19.49
C VAL A 303 13.98 34.47 18.86
N GLU A 304 14.39 35.74 18.77
CA GLU A 304 15.74 36.08 18.34
C GLU A 304 16.76 35.40 19.24
N LYS A 305 16.59 35.36 20.57
CA LYS A 305 17.50 34.62 21.44
C LYS A 305 17.51 33.11 21.17
N TYR A 306 16.37 32.49 20.84
CA TYR A 306 16.33 31.06 20.49
C TYR A 306 17.02 30.77 19.14
N TRP A 307 16.85 31.65 18.16
CA TRP A 307 17.41 31.52 16.81
C TRP A 307 18.87 32.01 16.71
N SER A 308 19.28 32.99 17.52
CA SER A 308 20.63 33.59 17.54
C SER A 308 21.59 32.98 18.56
N ASN A 309 21.09 32.38 19.66
CA ASN A 309 21.93 31.60 20.58
C ASN A 309 22.40 30.26 20.00
N SER A 310 22.02 29.91 18.76
CA SER A 310 22.68 28.84 18.00
C SER A 310 24.12 29.20 17.59
N SER A 311 24.55 30.46 17.82
CA SER A 311 25.92 30.91 17.68
C SER A 311 26.53 31.28 19.05
N LEU A 312 27.64 30.60 19.39
CA LEU A 312 28.64 30.88 20.45
C LEU A 312 28.43 30.28 21.86
N ALA A 313 29.00 29.08 22.02
CA ALA A 313 30.02 28.74 23.02
C ALA A 313 29.74 28.98 24.52
N ASN A 314 29.44 27.90 25.25
CA ASN A 314 30.36 27.32 26.24
C ASN A 314 29.73 26.09 26.93
N ASN A 315 30.30 24.91 26.72
CA ASN A 315 30.88 24.23 27.87
C ASN A 315 32.04 23.32 27.48
N LYS A 316 33.10 23.52 28.26
CA LYS A 316 34.38 22.83 28.28
C LYS A 316 34.27 21.31 28.25
N SER A 317 35.13 20.73 27.40
CA SER A 317 35.91 19.50 27.60
C SER A 317 35.24 18.32 28.31
N SER A 318 34.84 17.34 27.52
CA SER A 318 35.08 15.94 27.85
C SER A 318 35.67 15.27 26.60
N ARG A 319 36.70 14.47 26.85
CA ARG A 319 37.62 13.89 25.89
C ARG A 319 37.06 12.50 25.56
N GLY A 320 36.70 12.26 24.31
CA GLY A 320 36.26 10.96 23.79
C GLY A 320 35.97 11.09 22.31
N GLY A 321 36.59 10.24 21.48
CA GLY A 321 36.57 10.37 20.03
C GLY A 321 35.15 10.41 19.45
N ASN A 322 34.95 11.25 18.44
CA ASN A 322 33.74 11.21 17.62
C ASN A 322 33.69 9.86 16.90
N PRO A 323 32.61 9.07 17.03
CA PRO A 323 32.24 8.18 15.95
C PRO A 323 31.76 9.07 14.79
N LYS A 324 32.16 8.72 13.56
CA LYS A 324 31.43 9.18 12.38
C LYS A 324 30.02 8.59 12.52
N VAL A 325 29.01 9.44 12.50
CA VAL A 325 27.62 9.01 12.58
C VAL A 325 27.14 8.88 11.14
N ASP A 326 26.81 7.65 10.76
CA ASP A 326 26.17 7.32 9.49
C ASP A 326 24.69 7.77 9.53
N LEU A 327 24.19 8.28 8.41
CA LEU A 327 22.83 8.84 8.26
C LEU A 327 21.86 7.83 7.60
N SER A 328 22.30 6.57 7.45
CA SER A 328 21.56 5.44 6.90
C SER A 328 20.47 4.89 7.86
N GLU A 329 20.49 5.26 9.14
CA GLU A 329 19.53 4.82 10.18
C GLU A 329 18.22 5.62 10.25
N LEU A 330 17.70 6.11 9.12
CA LEU A 330 16.37 6.74 9.10
C LEU A 330 15.27 5.67 9.09
N GLU A 331 14.72 5.37 10.27
CA GLU A 331 13.60 4.42 10.46
C GLU A 331 12.27 4.95 9.89
N LEU A 332 11.53 4.07 9.19
CA LEU A 332 10.10 4.26 8.88
C LEU A 332 9.26 4.05 10.15
N ILE A 333 8.24 4.88 10.38
CA ILE A 333 7.02 4.48 11.11
C ILE A 333 6.05 3.93 10.09
#